data_AF-A0A0R3Q2K8-F1
#
_entry.id   AF-A0A0R3Q2K8-F1
#
_cell.length_a   1.000
_cell.length_b   1.000
_cell.length_c   1.000
_cell.angle_alpha   90.00
_cell.angle_beta   90.00
_cell.angle_gamma   90.00
#
_symmetry.space_group_name_H-M   'P 1'
#
loop_
_entity.id
_entity.type
_entity.pdbx_description
1 polymer ?
#
loop_
_entity_poly.entity_id
_entity_poly.type
_entity_poly.pdbx_seq_one_letter_code
_entity_poly.pdbx_strand_id
1 'polypeptide(L)'
;MSNLPLVSHKRILTRYTNQLQKVLTRFKDTQLEEISIQNLQDEITPTVIQTSLQQLEKAVAALENITRRIQHALDELATMFEKSHPTSPNIEEEFAQYSTTAEEAIANTFEYLVLLHARIHGFKAQAELLNTSYKLRIVVKMNPPSPRS
;
A
#
# COMPACT_ATOMS: atom_id res chain seq x y z
N MET A 1 38.28 15.99 -1.86
CA MET A 1 37.30 15.36 -2.77
C MET A 1 35.90 15.84 -2.37
N SER A 2 34.99 16.06 -3.31
CA SER A 2 33.67 16.66 -3.05
C SER A 2 32.66 15.63 -2.54
N ASN A 3 32.10 15.85 -1.34
CA ASN A 3 31.03 15.01 -0.76
C ASN A 3 29.64 15.26 -1.37
N LEU A 4 29.57 16.00 -2.49
CA LEU A 4 28.34 16.41 -3.16
C LEU A 4 27.42 15.23 -3.57
N PRO A 5 27.94 14.06 -4.01
CA PRO A 5 27.10 12.90 -4.32
C PRO A 5 26.38 12.36 -3.08
N LEU A 6 27.09 12.24 -1.94
CA LEU A 6 26.53 11.70 -0.69
C LEU A 6 25.46 12.62 -0.11
N VAL A 7 25.71 13.94 -0.09
CA VAL A 7 24.74 14.94 0.36
C VAL A 7 23.47 14.91 -0.50
N SER A 8 23.63 14.73 -1.81
CA SER A 8 22.50 14.66 -2.74
C SER A 8 21.64 13.41 -2.52
N HIS A 9 22.25 12.25 -2.27
CA HIS A 9 21.53 10.99 -2.01
C HIS A 9 20.80 11.03 -0.66
N LYS A 10 21.45 11.53 0.39
CA LYS A 10 20.82 11.77 1.71
C LYS A 10 19.57 12.64 1.58
N ARG A 11 19.64 13.71 0.79
CA ARG A 11 18.49 14.60 0.52
C ARG A 11 17.37 13.89 -0.23
N ILE A 12 17.68 13.05 -1.21
CA ILE A 12 16.69 12.26 -1.96
C ILE A 12 15.99 11.26 -1.03
N LEU A 13 16.77 10.51 -0.24
CA LEU A 13 16.25 9.53 0.71
C LEU A 13 15.33 10.18 1.75
N THR A 14 15.77 11.31 2.33
CA THR A 14 14.97 12.10 3.27
C THR A 14 13.64 12.54 2.63
N ARG A 15 13.68 13.04 1.39
CA ARG A 15 12.48 13.49 0.68
C ARG A 15 11.48 12.36 0.48
N TYR A 16 11.93 11.19 0.02
CA TYR A 16 11.04 10.06 -0.22
C TYR A 16 10.50 9.46 1.08
N THR A 17 11.32 9.38 2.13
CA THR A 17 10.89 8.93 3.46
C THR A 17 9.79 9.83 4.02
N ASN A 18 10.00 11.15 3.99
CA ASN A 18 8.99 12.12 4.42
C ASN A 18 7.71 12.04 3.56
N GLN A 19 7.86 11.81 2.25
CA GLN A 19 6.71 11.63 1.36
C GLN A 19 5.93 10.36 1.72
N LEU A 20 6.61 9.25 2.00
CA LEU A 20 5.96 7.99 2.40
C LEU A 20 5.16 8.18 3.68
N GLN A 21 5.80 8.72 4.72
CA GLN A 21 5.15 8.97 6.01
C GLN A 21 3.93 9.88 5.85
N LYS A 22 4.04 10.97 5.08
CA LYS A 22 2.89 11.87 4.83
C LYS A 22 1.73 11.18 4.11
N VAL A 23 2.03 10.35 3.10
CA VAL A 23 0.99 9.60 2.36
C VAL A 23 0.35 8.56 3.28
N LEU A 24 1.16 7.84 4.06
CA LEU A 24 0.70 6.86 5.03
C LEU A 24 -0.22 7.49 6.08
N THR A 25 0.19 8.59 6.71
CA THR A 25 -0.63 9.33 7.67
C THR A 25 -1.95 9.76 7.05
N ARG A 26 -1.92 10.34 5.84
CA ARG A 26 -3.16 10.75 5.16
C ARG A 26 -4.12 9.57 4.93
N PHE A 27 -3.59 8.39 4.60
CA PHE A 27 -4.42 7.20 4.39
C PHE A 27 -5.00 6.66 5.69
N LYS A 28 -4.22 6.64 6.79
CA LYS A 28 -4.70 6.30 8.13
C LYS A 28 -5.77 7.29 8.62
N ASP A 29 -5.55 8.59 8.41
CA ASP A 29 -6.53 9.64 8.76
C ASP A 29 -7.84 9.50 7.97
N THR A 30 -7.76 8.95 6.75
CA THR A 30 -8.94 8.66 5.91
C THR A 30 -9.61 7.34 6.28
N GLN A 31 -8.99 6.54 7.17
CA GLN A 31 -9.48 5.23 7.61
C GLN A 31 -9.79 4.28 6.44
N LEU A 32 -8.87 4.17 5.48
CA LEU A 32 -9.06 3.30 4.30
C LEU A 32 -9.24 1.82 4.68
N GLU A 33 -8.59 1.40 5.76
CA GLU A 33 -8.73 0.08 6.36
C GLU A 33 -10.13 -0.18 6.94
N GLU A 34 -10.89 0.88 7.24
CA GLU A 34 -12.23 0.78 7.85
C GLU A 34 -13.38 0.94 6.84
N ILE A 35 -13.11 1.20 5.56
CA ILE A 35 -14.15 1.36 4.51
C ILE A 35 -15.12 0.19 4.60
N SER A 36 -16.33 0.41 5.15
CA SER A 36 -17.19 -0.67 5.66
C SER A 36 -17.69 -1.64 4.58
N ILE A 37 -17.76 -2.93 4.96
CA ILE A 37 -18.44 -4.02 4.24
C ILE A 37 -19.69 -4.42 5.05
N GLN A 38 -20.05 -3.72 6.13
CA GLN A 38 -21.07 -4.23 7.06
C GLN A 38 -22.31 -3.33 7.20
N ASN A 39 -22.33 -2.10 6.70
CA ASN A 39 -23.54 -1.27 6.68
C ASN A 39 -24.54 -1.67 5.56
N LEU A 40 -24.61 -2.97 5.22
CA LEU A 40 -25.12 -3.48 3.94
C LEU A 40 -26.49 -4.16 4.02
N GLN A 41 -27.33 -3.77 4.96
CA GLN A 41 -28.73 -4.20 4.91
C GLN A 41 -29.51 -3.43 3.84
N ASP A 42 -29.00 -2.26 3.43
CA ASP A 42 -29.55 -1.46 2.33
C ASP A 42 -28.54 -1.39 1.18
N GLU A 43 -28.70 -2.29 0.21
CA GLU A 43 -28.11 -2.28 -1.13
C GLU A 43 -26.61 -1.88 -1.25
N ILE A 44 -25.69 -2.84 -1.07
CA ILE A 44 -24.45 -2.74 -1.83
C ILE A 44 -24.80 -2.79 -3.31
N THR A 45 -24.56 -1.68 -3.98
CA THR A 45 -24.48 -1.66 -5.43
C THR A 45 -23.09 -2.16 -5.86
N PRO A 46 -22.99 -2.90 -6.99
CA PRO A 46 -21.71 -3.26 -7.59
C PRO A 46 -20.77 -2.06 -7.76
N THR A 47 -21.33 -0.87 -7.98
CA THR A 47 -20.60 0.40 -8.09
C THR A 47 -19.83 0.73 -6.82
N VAL A 48 -20.42 0.60 -5.64
CA VAL A 48 -19.74 0.88 -4.36
C VAL A 48 -18.54 -0.05 -4.17
N ILE A 49 -18.70 -1.35 -4.40
CA ILE A 49 -17.57 -2.31 -4.32
C ILE A 49 -16.47 -1.91 -5.30
N GLN A 50 -16.81 -1.58 -6.54
CA GLN A 50 -15.83 -1.23 -7.56
C GLN A 50 -15.07 0.05 -7.20
N THR A 51 -15.77 1.09 -6.72
CA THR A 51 -15.13 2.34 -6.28
C THR A 51 -14.22 2.12 -5.09
N SER A 52 -14.66 1.34 -4.09
CA SER A 52 -13.83 0.99 -2.93
C SER A 52 -12.58 0.20 -3.32
N LEU A 53 -12.71 -0.80 -4.19
CA LEU A 53 -11.57 -1.55 -4.72
C LEU A 53 -10.58 -0.63 -5.43
N GLN A 54 -11.07 0.23 -6.33
CA GLN A 54 -10.22 1.15 -7.07
C GLN A 54 -9.47 2.11 -6.14
N GLN A 55 -10.11 2.59 -5.07
CA GLN A 55 -9.47 3.46 -4.09
C GLN A 55 -8.38 2.73 -3.31
N LEU A 56 -8.65 1.50 -2.85
CA LEU A 56 -7.68 0.68 -2.11
C LEU A 56 -6.49 0.28 -2.99
N GLU A 57 -6.72 -0.15 -4.23
CA GLU A 57 -5.66 -0.54 -5.17
C GLU A 57 -4.76 0.66 -5.53
N LYS A 58 -5.34 1.85 -5.69
CA LYS A 58 -4.56 3.09 -5.90
C LYS A 58 -3.72 3.44 -4.67
N ALA A 59 -4.25 3.27 -3.46
CA ALA A 59 -3.51 3.53 -2.23
C ALA A 59 -2.33 2.57 -2.08
N VAL A 60 -2.55 1.26 -2.30
CA VAL A 60 -1.49 0.23 -2.31
C VAL A 60 -0.41 0.58 -3.34
N ALA A 61 -0.78 0.85 -4.59
CA ALA A 61 0.18 1.16 -5.65
C ALA A 61 1.01 2.42 -5.34
N ALA A 62 0.39 3.43 -4.70
CA ALA A 62 1.09 4.64 -4.29
C ALA A 62 2.14 4.36 -3.20
N LEU A 63 1.78 3.58 -2.18
CA LEU A 63 2.69 3.18 -1.09
C LEU A 63 3.85 2.33 -1.63
N GLU A 64 3.55 1.28 -2.39
CA GLU A 64 4.57 0.39 -2.99
C GLU A 64 5.55 1.15 -3.88
N ASN A 65 5.07 2.07 -4.70
CA ASN A 65 5.94 2.85 -5.58
C ASN A 65 6.88 3.77 -4.80
N ILE A 66 6.43 4.39 -3.70
CA ILE A 66 7.31 5.22 -2.87
C ILE A 66 8.30 4.33 -2.10
N THR A 67 7.86 3.23 -1.50
CA THR A 67 8.72 2.24 -0.83
C THR A 67 9.84 1.76 -1.74
N ARG A 68 9.52 1.40 -3.00
CA ARG A 68 10.53 0.98 -3.99
C ARG A 68 11.57 2.08 -4.28
N ARG A 69 11.16 3.35 -4.32
CA ARG A 69 12.09 4.47 -4.51
C ARG A 69 13.00 4.69 -3.30
N ILE A 70 12.49 4.46 -2.09
CA ILE A 70 13.30 4.49 -0.86
C ILE A 70 14.30 3.35 -0.87
N GLN A 71 13.87 2.12 -1.19
CA GLN A 71 14.76 0.95 -1.27
C GLN A 71 15.91 1.20 -2.25
N HIS A 72 15.60 1.69 -3.46
CA HIS A 72 16.62 2.04 -4.45
C HIS A 72 17.59 3.12 -3.94
N ALA A 73 17.09 4.16 -3.27
CA ALA A 73 17.94 5.21 -2.72
C ALA A 73 18.81 4.71 -1.55
N LEU A 74 18.33 3.72 -0.78
CA LEU A 74 19.11 3.04 0.25
C LEU A 74 20.23 2.19 -0.37
N ASP A 75 19.93 1.40 -1.39
CA ASP A 75 20.92 0.57 -2.09
C ASP A 75 22.03 1.43 -2.72
N GLU A 76 21.66 2.56 -3.33
CA GLU A 76 22.63 3.54 -3.86
C GLU A 76 23.47 4.16 -2.74
N LEU A 77 22.84 4.54 -1.62
CA LEU A 77 23.54 5.12 -0.48
C LEU A 77 24.53 4.14 0.14
N ALA A 78 24.13 2.87 0.32
CA ALA A 78 24.98 1.79 0.82
C ALA A 78 26.17 1.54 -0.11
N THR A 79 25.93 1.47 -1.42
CA THR A 79 27.00 1.32 -2.42
C THR A 79 28.01 2.46 -2.38
N MET A 80 27.54 3.71 -2.21
CA MET A 80 28.42 4.88 -2.07
C MET A 80 29.22 4.83 -0.77
N PHE A 81 28.59 4.38 0.30
CA PHE A 81 29.19 4.22 1.61
C PHE A 81 30.32 3.19 1.57
N GLU A 82 30.07 1.98 1.07
CA GLU A 82 31.08 0.93 0.91
C GLU A 82 32.29 1.40 0.10
N LYS A 83 32.04 2.07 -1.04
CA LYS A 83 33.10 2.60 -1.91
C LYS A 83 33.94 3.68 -1.21
N SER A 84 33.36 4.42 -0.28
CA SER A 84 34.03 5.52 0.41
C SER A 84 35.03 5.07 1.47
N HIS A 85 35.10 3.76 1.81
CA HIS A 85 35.96 3.20 2.86
C HIS A 85 35.97 4.10 4.11
N PRO A 86 34.80 4.29 4.74
CA PRO A 86 34.63 5.28 5.78
C PRO A 86 35.58 4.94 6.91
N THR A 87 36.56 5.81 7.11
CA THR A 87 37.57 5.71 8.16
C THR A 87 37.21 6.59 9.35
N SER A 88 36.10 7.33 9.26
CA SER A 88 35.62 8.22 10.31
C SER A 88 34.28 7.74 10.90
N PRO A 89 34.17 7.63 12.24
CA PRO A 89 32.93 7.25 12.92
C PRO A 89 31.72 8.11 12.56
N ASN A 90 31.93 9.40 12.25
CA ASN A 90 30.85 10.33 11.89
C ASN A 90 30.11 9.94 10.61
N ILE A 91 30.80 9.31 9.64
CA ILE A 91 30.17 8.90 8.39
C ILE A 91 29.32 7.64 8.61
N GLU A 92 29.80 6.68 9.42
CA GLU A 92 29.05 5.49 9.85
C GLU A 92 27.77 5.84 10.60
N GLU A 93 27.86 6.74 11.58
CA GLU A 93 26.71 7.15 12.38
C GLU A 93 25.65 7.87 11.53
N GLU A 94 26.08 8.76 10.63
CA GLU A 94 25.16 9.40 9.68
C GLU A 94 24.48 8.38 8.76
N PHE A 95 25.21 7.39 8.24
CA PHE A 95 24.61 6.34 7.41
C PHE A 95 23.56 5.56 8.18
N ALA A 96 23.89 5.08 9.38
CA ALA A 96 22.99 4.35 10.25
C ALA A 96 21.71 5.16 10.55
N GLN A 97 21.84 6.45 10.84
CA GLN A 97 20.69 7.32 11.09
C GLN A 97 19.73 7.37 9.90
N TYR A 98 20.24 7.59 8.69
CA TYR A 98 19.42 7.68 7.49
C TYR A 98 18.83 6.33 7.07
N SER A 99 19.59 5.24 7.20
CA SER A 99 19.10 3.90 6.87
C SER A 99 18.01 3.45 7.83
N THR A 100 18.22 3.58 9.15
CA THR A 100 17.24 3.19 10.16
C THR A 100 15.94 3.97 10.00
N THR A 101 15.99 5.28 9.79
CA THR A 101 14.78 6.10 9.59
C THR A 101 13.97 5.64 8.37
N ALA A 102 14.66 5.32 7.27
CA ALA A 102 14.00 4.87 6.05
C ALA A 102 13.44 3.45 6.20
N GLU A 103 14.18 2.53 6.81
CA GLU A 103 13.76 1.17 7.09
C GLU A 103 12.54 1.13 8.02
N GLU A 104 12.52 1.95 9.08
CA GLU A 104 11.35 2.11 9.95
C GLU A 104 10.12 2.63 9.18
N ALA A 105 10.30 3.59 8.27
CA ALA A 105 9.20 4.10 7.46
C ALA A 105 8.65 3.03 6.50
N ILE A 106 9.52 2.18 5.95
CA ILE A 106 9.13 1.03 5.12
C ILE A 106 8.39 -0.01 5.96
N ALA A 107 8.91 -0.38 7.13
CA ALA A 107 8.28 -1.35 8.04
C ALA A 107 6.87 -0.91 8.46
N ASN A 108 6.72 0.35 8.89
CA ASN A 108 5.42 0.92 9.24
C ASN A 108 4.42 0.92 8.06
N THR A 109 4.92 1.12 6.85
CA THR A 109 4.10 1.05 5.63
C THR A 109 3.70 -0.38 5.32
N PHE A 110 4.60 -1.34 5.51
CA PHE A 110 4.34 -2.75 5.27
C PHE A 110 3.19 -3.26 6.15
N GLU A 111 3.21 -2.94 7.45
CA GLU A 111 2.12 -3.30 8.36
C GLU A 111 0.76 -2.79 7.87
N TYR A 112 0.72 -1.55 7.36
CA TYR A 112 -0.50 -0.97 6.84
C TYR A 112 -0.94 -1.58 5.50
N LEU A 113 0.02 -1.92 4.62
CA LEU A 113 -0.26 -2.61 3.37
C LEU A 113 -0.94 -3.97 3.61
N VAL A 114 -0.55 -4.71 4.64
CA VAL A 114 -1.22 -5.97 5.02
C VAL A 114 -2.71 -5.74 5.29
N LEU A 115 -3.07 -4.67 6.02
CA LEU A 115 -4.46 -4.31 6.29
C LEU A 115 -5.22 -3.96 4.99
N LEU A 116 -4.61 -3.15 4.12
CA LEU A 116 -5.24 -2.77 2.85
C LEU A 116 -5.43 -3.98 1.92
N HIS A 117 -4.47 -4.89 1.84
CA HIS A 117 -4.60 -6.12 1.05
C HIS A 117 -5.72 -7.03 1.58
N ALA A 118 -5.82 -7.20 2.90
CA ALA A 118 -6.92 -7.92 3.51
C ALA A 118 -8.28 -7.29 3.15
N ARG A 119 -8.34 -5.95 3.13
CA ARG A 119 -9.54 -5.21 2.72
C ARG A 119 -9.90 -5.46 1.25
N ILE A 120 -8.93 -5.34 0.36
CA ILE A 120 -9.10 -5.62 -1.08
C ILE A 120 -9.62 -7.04 -1.29
N HIS A 121 -9.05 -8.02 -0.58
CA HIS A 121 -9.49 -9.40 -0.64
C HIS A 121 -10.95 -9.54 -0.19
N GLY A 122 -11.34 -8.89 0.91
CA GLY A 122 -12.73 -8.86 1.38
C GLY A 122 -13.70 -8.31 0.33
N PHE A 123 -13.36 -7.20 -0.32
CA PHE A 123 -14.18 -6.63 -1.39
C PHE A 123 -14.26 -7.52 -2.64
N LYS A 124 -13.16 -8.18 -3.02
CA LYS A 124 -13.14 -9.12 -4.16
C LYS A 124 -14.07 -10.32 -3.91
N ALA A 125 -14.01 -10.90 -2.70
CA ALA A 125 -14.91 -11.98 -2.31
C ALA A 125 -16.40 -11.55 -2.36
N GLN A 126 -16.71 -10.33 -1.92
CA GLN A 126 -18.08 -9.81 -2.01
C GLN A 126 -18.55 -9.60 -3.47
N ALA A 127 -17.67 -9.10 -4.35
CA ALA A 127 -17.98 -8.98 -5.78
C ALA A 127 -18.32 -10.34 -6.42
N GLU A 128 -17.58 -11.38 -6.05
CA GLU A 128 -17.82 -12.75 -6.53
C GLU A 128 -19.15 -13.32 -6.03
N LEU A 129 -19.49 -13.09 -4.76
CA LEU A 129 -20.78 -13.51 -4.18
C LEU A 129 -21.97 -12.82 -4.88
N LEU A 130 -21.87 -11.52 -5.18
CA LEU A 130 -22.92 -10.82 -5.93
C LEU A 130 -23.07 -11.35 -7.35
N ASN A 131 -21.95 -11.62 -8.03
CA ASN A 131 -21.96 -12.15 -9.40
C ASN A 131 -22.58 -13.57 -9.45
N THR A 132 -22.23 -14.44 -8.51
CA THR A 132 -22.80 -15.80 -8.42
C THR A 132 -24.29 -15.76 -8.08
N SER A 133 -24.70 -14.91 -7.14
CA SER A 133 -26.12 -14.68 -6.79
C SER A 133 -26.93 -14.19 -8.01
N TYR A 134 -26.39 -13.23 -8.77
CA TYR A 134 -27.04 -12.74 -9.99
C TYR A 134 -27.22 -13.84 -11.04
N LYS A 135 -26.18 -14.65 -11.27
CA LYS A 135 -26.24 -15.80 -12.19
C LYS A 135 -27.29 -16.83 -11.76
N LEU A 136 -27.35 -17.17 -10.47
CA LEU A 136 -28.37 -18.09 -9.93
C LEU A 136 -29.78 -17.55 -10.14
N ARG A 137 -30.01 -16.24 -9.89
CA ARG A 137 -31.31 -15.61 -10.12
C ARG A 137 -31.73 -15.66 -11.60
N ILE A 138 -30.79 -15.47 -12.54
CA ILE A 138 -31.07 -15.61 -13.98
C ILE A 138 -31.46 -17.06 -14.30
N VAL A 139 -30.70 -18.04 -13.82
CA VAL A 139 -30.98 -19.47 -14.08
C VAL A 139 -32.35 -19.88 -13.55
N VAL A 140 -32.70 -19.49 -12.33
CA VAL A 140 -34.03 -19.75 -11.74
C VAL A 140 -35.14 -19.07 -12.53
N LYS A 141 -34.91 -17.85 -13.02
CA LYS A 141 -35.89 -17.14 -13.86
C LYS A 141 -36.09 -17.81 -15.23
N MET A 142 -35.04 -18.40 -15.80
CA MET A 142 -35.10 -19.11 -17.09
C MET A 142 -35.68 -20.54 -16.96
N ASN A 143 -35.58 -21.18 -15.79
CA ASN A 143 -36.13 -22.51 -15.52
C ASN A 143 -36.93 -22.51 -14.19
N PRO A 144 -38.18 -22.02 -14.20
CA PRO A 144 -39.00 -22.02 -12.99
C PRO A 144 -39.32 -23.46 -12.54
N PRO A 145 -39.28 -23.76 -11.23
CA PRO A 145 -39.62 -25.08 -10.73
C PRO A 145 -41.08 -25.43 -11.06
N SER A 146 -41.31 -26.64 -11.57
CA SER A 146 -42.67 -27.11 -11.89
C SER A 146 -43.56 -27.10 -10.63
N PRO A 147 -44.81 -26.61 -10.74
CA PRO A 147 -45.74 -26.65 -9.62
C PRO A 147 -45.98 -28.12 -9.23
N ARG A 148 -45.78 -28.43 -7.94
CA ARG A 148 -46.08 -29.76 -7.40
C ARG A 148 -47.59 -29.98 -7.51
N SER A 149 -47.97 -30.98 -8.30
CA SER A 149 -49.33 -31.52 -8.46
C SER A 149 -49.84 -32.19 -7.20
#